data_AF-A0A3Q2TL20-F1
#
_entry.id   AF-A0A3Q2TL20-F1
#
_cell.length_a   1.000
_cell.length_b   1.000
_cell.length_c   1.000
_cell.angle_alpha   90.00
_cell.angle_beta   90.00
_cell.angle_gamma   90.00
#
_symmetry.space_group_name_H-M   'P 1'
#
loop_
_entity.id
_entity.type
_entity.pdbx_description
1 polymer ?
#
loop_
_entity_poly.entity_id
_entity_poly.type
_entity_poly.pdbx_seq_one_letter_code
_entity_poly.pdbx_strand_id
1 'polypeptide(L)'
;MSRSQAERVIQILISELVEACAQRGQSVSETLVTFMVKSVVLHPANGFTVDCTLSSQDVQRLKQLCLDKLKEENGPGLDTIKMQLYFDTNYTSRREFLEEIHQVLESKLIGVSREITDSRARSREDFQALYHQIITYILLQSGIGSPTDFSCVQDTSAALQSVLPLNELGAFLVLLKKDKEQQLRELTMIVTGIRLFSEASKQEDELLSIHKLSTSWNMSWPGSDSSPVLNVMDE
;
A
#
# COMPACT_ATOMS: atom_id res chain seq x y z
N MET A 1 22.08 15.73 -32.19
CA MET A 1 22.96 15.29 -31.09
C MET A 1 22.52 13.92 -30.64
N SER A 2 23.43 13.03 -30.24
CA SER A 2 23.03 11.77 -29.60
C SER A 2 22.46 12.04 -28.20
N ARG A 3 21.59 11.16 -27.70
CA ARG A 3 21.00 11.25 -26.35
C ARG A 3 22.06 11.43 -25.24
N SER A 4 23.19 10.74 -25.39
CA SER A 4 24.36 10.84 -24.53
C SER A 4 25.05 12.22 -24.54
N GLN A 5 25.00 12.94 -25.65
CA GLN A 5 25.55 14.29 -25.74
C GLN A 5 24.65 15.31 -25.02
N ALA A 6 23.32 15.16 -25.14
CA ALA A 6 22.37 16.02 -24.44
C ALA A 6 22.47 15.84 -22.90
N GLU A 7 22.60 14.60 -22.43
CA GLU A 7 22.81 14.30 -21.01
C GLU A 7 24.09 14.95 -20.47
N ARG A 8 25.19 14.90 -21.23
CA ARG A 8 26.45 15.54 -20.83
C ARG A 8 26.33 17.07 -20.77
N VAL A 9 25.62 17.69 -21.72
CA VAL A 9 25.37 19.14 -21.71
C VAL A 9 24.54 19.54 -20.49
N ILE A 10 23.53 18.75 -20.13
CA ILE A 10 22.70 19.00 -18.95
C ILE A 10 23.52 18.85 -17.66
N GLN A 11 24.40 17.85 -17.54
CA GLN A 11 25.28 17.70 -16.38
C GLN A 11 26.19 18.90 -16.18
N ILE A 12 26.83 19.37 -17.26
CA ILE A 12 27.67 20.59 -17.21
C ILE A 12 26.84 21.80 -16.75
N LEU A 13 25.63 21.97 -17.33
CA LEU A 13 24.73 23.05 -16.95
C LEU A 13 24.36 23.00 -15.45
N ILE A 14 24.08 21.81 -14.92
CA ILE A 14 23.76 21.62 -13.49
C ILE A 14 24.94 22.08 -12.62
N SER A 15 26.17 21.66 -12.94
CA SER A 15 27.36 22.10 -12.20
C SER A 15 27.54 23.62 -12.26
N GLU A 16 27.38 24.22 -13.44
CA GLU A 16 27.48 25.69 -13.60
C GLU A 16 26.41 26.46 -12.80
N LEU A 17 25.20 25.91 -12.68
CA LEU A 17 24.11 26.50 -11.91
C LEU A 17 24.39 26.45 -10.40
N VAL A 18 24.89 25.32 -9.91
CA VAL A 18 25.31 25.18 -8.50
C VAL A 18 26.40 26.19 -8.16
N GLU A 19 27.43 26.30 -9.01
CA GLU A 19 28.51 27.29 -8.83
C GLU A 19 27.99 28.73 -8.87
N ALA A 20 27.11 29.05 -9.82
CA ALA A 20 26.55 30.39 -9.96
C ALA A 20 25.68 30.82 -8.77
N CYS A 21 24.98 29.87 -8.12
CA CYS A 21 24.25 30.12 -6.88
C CYS A 21 25.20 30.27 -5.69
N ALA A 22 26.24 29.42 -5.59
CA ALA A 22 27.23 29.48 -4.51
C ALA A 22 28.01 30.80 -4.49
N GLN A 23 28.42 31.31 -5.66
CA GLN A 23 29.06 32.63 -5.81
C GLN A 23 28.20 33.80 -5.31
N ARG A 24 26.88 33.59 -5.21
CA ARG A 24 25.91 34.59 -4.73
C ARG A 24 25.50 34.34 -3.27
N GLY A 25 26.17 33.43 -2.57
CA GLY A 25 25.91 33.12 -1.15
C GLY A 25 24.74 32.16 -0.91
N GLN A 26 24.16 31.57 -1.96
CA GLN A 26 23.09 30.58 -1.83
C GLN A 26 23.63 29.17 -2.05
N SER A 27 23.56 28.32 -1.02
CA SER A 27 23.88 26.90 -1.14
C SER A 27 22.66 26.12 -1.64
N VAL A 28 22.75 25.55 -2.84
CA VAL A 28 21.71 24.70 -3.45
C VAL A 28 22.31 23.35 -3.80
N SER A 29 21.55 22.27 -3.56
CA SER A 29 21.99 20.92 -3.88
C SER A 29 21.89 20.64 -5.38
N GLU A 30 22.76 19.75 -5.87
CA GLU A 30 22.72 19.28 -7.25
C GLU A 30 21.36 18.66 -7.62
N THR A 31 20.75 17.96 -6.68
CA THR A 31 19.42 17.37 -6.85
C THR A 31 18.34 18.44 -7.04
N LEU A 32 18.37 19.53 -6.27
CA LEU A 32 17.42 20.64 -6.42
C LEU A 32 17.58 21.31 -7.79
N VAL A 33 18.81 21.54 -8.23
CA VAL A 33 19.10 22.11 -9.55
C VAL A 33 18.64 21.17 -10.67
N THR A 34 18.86 19.87 -10.53
CA THR A 34 18.39 18.86 -11.49
C THR A 34 16.87 18.89 -11.63
N PHE A 35 16.14 18.95 -10.53
CA PHE A 35 14.69 19.09 -10.54
C PHE A 35 14.26 20.42 -11.17
N MET A 36 14.94 21.52 -10.86
CA MET A 36 14.66 22.83 -11.46
C MET A 36 14.81 22.81 -12.98
N VAL A 37 15.91 22.24 -13.50
CA VAL A 37 16.13 22.10 -14.94
C VAL A 37 14.99 21.30 -15.58
N LYS A 38 14.58 20.18 -14.97
CA LYS A 38 13.42 19.40 -15.43
C LYS A 38 12.13 20.23 -15.43
N SER A 39 11.83 20.94 -14.34
CA SER A 39 10.64 21.79 -14.24
C SER A 39 10.61 22.87 -15.31
N VAL A 40 11.74 23.52 -15.60
CA VAL A 40 11.85 24.55 -16.63
C VAL A 40 11.67 23.96 -18.03
N VAL A 41 12.25 22.79 -18.32
CA VAL A 41 12.09 22.11 -19.61
C VAL A 41 10.65 21.63 -19.83
N LEU A 42 9.99 21.12 -18.79
CA LEU A 42 8.64 20.58 -18.88
C LEU A 42 7.54 21.66 -18.89
N HIS A 43 7.84 22.88 -18.45
CA HIS A 43 6.83 23.94 -18.37
C HIS A 43 6.41 24.41 -19.78
N PRO A 44 5.11 24.30 -20.16
CA PRO A 44 4.67 24.59 -21.53
C PRO A 44 4.99 26.00 -22.02
N ALA A 45 4.97 26.99 -21.13
CA ALA A 45 5.26 28.39 -21.48
C ALA A 45 6.73 28.64 -21.89
N ASN A 46 7.65 27.71 -21.57
CA ASN A 46 9.06 27.89 -21.87
C ASN A 46 9.42 27.43 -23.30
N GLY A 47 8.52 26.67 -23.95
CA GLY A 47 8.66 26.28 -25.36
C GLY A 47 9.78 25.27 -25.64
N PHE A 48 10.31 24.59 -24.62
CA PHE A 48 11.27 23.51 -24.81
C PHE A 48 10.55 22.25 -25.29
N THR A 49 11.07 21.62 -26.33
CA THR A 49 10.58 20.35 -26.87
C THR A 49 11.58 19.25 -26.51
N VAL A 50 11.10 18.18 -25.86
CA VAL A 50 11.94 17.09 -25.31
C VAL A 50 12.75 16.36 -26.41
N ASP A 51 12.29 16.42 -27.67
CA ASP A 51 12.90 15.74 -28.81
C ASP A 51 13.82 16.63 -29.69
N CYS A 52 13.93 17.92 -29.37
CA CYS A 52 14.74 18.86 -30.16
C CYS A 52 16.18 18.96 -29.64
N THR A 53 17.14 19.14 -30.56
CA THR A 53 18.54 19.37 -30.20
C THR A 53 18.71 20.73 -29.55
N LEU A 54 19.19 20.78 -28.31
CA LEU A 54 19.50 22.02 -27.60
C LEU A 54 20.60 22.80 -28.35
N SER A 55 20.28 23.97 -28.87
CA SER A 55 21.28 24.90 -29.40
C SER A 55 22.04 25.58 -28.24
N SER A 56 23.18 26.21 -28.55
CA SER A 56 23.90 27.01 -27.55
C SER A 56 23.04 28.13 -26.97
N GLN A 57 22.13 28.71 -27.77
CA GLN A 57 21.18 29.72 -27.29
C GLN A 57 20.13 29.12 -26.35
N ASP A 58 19.66 27.91 -26.62
CA ASP A 58 18.69 27.21 -25.75
C ASP A 58 19.30 26.87 -24.40
N VAL A 59 20.57 26.45 -24.37
CA VAL A 59 21.29 26.18 -23.11
C VAL A 59 21.43 27.46 -22.29
N GLN A 60 21.77 28.59 -22.90
CA GLN A 60 21.85 29.87 -22.19
C GLN A 60 20.48 30.33 -21.69
N ARG A 61 19.42 30.17 -22.50
CA ARG A 61 18.05 30.48 -22.08
C ARG A 61 17.61 29.61 -20.92
N LEU A 62 17.88 28.31 -20.99
CA LEU A 62 17.57 27.35 -19.93
C LEU A 62 18.31 27.71 -18.64
N LYS A 63 19.60 28.04 -18.73
CA LYS A 63 20.42 28.51 -17.60
C LYS A 63 19.79 29.73 -16.94
N GLN A 64 19.42 30.73 -17.74
CA GLN A 64 18.84 31.97 -17.22
C GLN A 64 17.51 31.72 -16.52
N LEU A 65 16.60 30.95 -17.14
CA LEU A 65 15.31 30.59 -16.54
C LEU A 65 15.47 29.83 -15.22
N CYS A 66 16.43 28.90 -15.15
CA CYS A 66 16.73 28.18 -13.91
C CYS A 66 17.27 29.12 -12.83
N LEU A 67 18.20 30.02 -13.17
CA LEU A 67 18.73 30.99 -12.22
C LEU A 67 17.67 31.95 -11.71
N ASP A 68 16.76 32.42 -12.56
CA ASP A 68 15.70 33.33 -12.16
C ASP A 68 14.71 32.63 -11.21
N LYS A 69 14.41 31.35 -11.47
CA LYS A 69 13.56 30.53 -10.59
C LYS A 69 14.23 30.14 -9.27
N LEU A 70 15.54 29.87 -9.26
CA LEU A 70 16.29 29.55 -8.05
C LEU A 70 16.49 30.77 -7.14
N LYS A 71 16.51 31.97 -7.72
CA LYS A 71 16.64 33.25 -6.98
C LYS A 71 15.32 33.80 -6.48
N GLU A 72 14.18 33.26 -6.91
CA GLU A 72 12.86 33.74 -6.53
C GLU A 72 12.66 33.56 -5.01
N GLU A 73 12.92 34.64 -4.26
CA GLU A 73 12.81 34.66 -2.81
C GLU A 73 11.32 34.60 -2.42
N ASN A 74 10.94 33.63 -1.60
CA ASN A 74 9.54 33.32 -1.25
C ASN A 74 8.65 32.92 -2.45
N GLY A 75 9.24 32.37 -3.51
CA GLY A 75 8.48 31.83 -4.64
C GLY A 75 7.77 30.51 -4.28
N PRO A 76 6.42 30.44 -4.32
CA PRO A 76 5.69 29.21 -3.96
C PRO A 76 6.07 28.01 -4.84
N GLY A 77 6.50 28.25 -6.08
CA GLY A 77 7.01 27.19 -6.96
C GLY A 77 8.33 26.57 -6.48
N LEU A 78 9.27 27.38 -6.01
CA LEU A 78 10.54 26.89 -5.48
C LEU A 78 10.33 26.13 -4.17
N ASP A 79 9.47 26.63 -3.29
CA ASP A 79 9.12 25.95 -2.04
C ASP A 79 8.39 24.62 -2.29
N THR A 80 7.53 24.57 -3.31
CA THR A 80 6.88 23.32 -3.73
C THR A 80 7.91 22.30 -4.22
N ILE A 81 8.89 22.70 -5.04
CA ILE A 81 9.96 21.81 -5.50
C ILE A 81 10.82 21.31 -4.34
N LYS A 82 11.19 22.19 -3.40
CA LYS A 82 11.93 21.79 -2.18
C LYS A 82 11.13 20.80 -1.34
N MET A 83 9.82 21.02 -1.19
CA MET A 83 8.94 20.12 -0.46
C MET A 83 8.82 18.76 -1.15
N GLN A 84 8.64 18.73 -2.47
CA GLN A 84 8.65 17.47 -3.25
C GLN A 84 9.96 16.72 -3.07
N LEU A 85 11.10 17.40 -3.20
CA LEU A 85 12.42 16.79 -3.01
C LEU A 85 12.62 16.27 -1.59
N TYR A 86 12.15 17.00 -0.58
CA TYR A 86 12.18 16.57 0.82
C TYR A 86 11.38 15.28 1.01
N PHE A 87 10.17 15.21 0.44
CA PHE A 87 9.36 14.00 0.49
C PHE A 87 10.04 12.82 -0.21
N ASP A 88 10.54 13.02 -1.43
CA ASP A 88 11.22 11.97 -2.20
C ASP A 88 12.49 11.45 -1.54
N THR A 89 13.21 12.31 -0.79
CA THR A 89 14.48 11.95 -0.14
C THR A 89 14.29 11.34 1.25
N ASN A 90 13.31 11.83 2.02
CA ASN A 90 13.17 11.46 3.44
C ASN A 90 12.08 10.43 3.69
N TYR A 91 11.20 10.16 2.73
CA TYR A 91 10.16 9.15 2.87
C TYR A 91 10.39 8.05 1.86
N THR A 92 10.60 6.83 2.36
CA THR A 92 10.49 5.62 1.55
C THR A 92 9.12 5.64 0.87
N SER A 93 9.10 5.35 -0.43
CA SER A 93 7.81 5.29 -1.11
C SER A 93 6.94 4.27 -0.40
N ARG A 94 5.64 4.56 -0.23
CA ARG A 94 4.70 3.61 0.39
C ARG A 94 4.81 2.23 -0.25
N ARG A 95 5.14 2.16 -1.54
CA ARG A 95 5.39 0.93 -2.28
C ARG A 95 6.61 0.18 -1.75
N GLU A 96 7.80 0.79 -1.73
CA GLU A 96 9.03 0.14 -1.27
C GLU A 96 8.91 -0.31 0.19
N PHE A 97 8.28 0.50 1.05
CA PHE A 97 8.03 0.11 2.43
C PHE A 97 7.14 -1.14 2.54
N LEU A 98 6.08 -1.22 1.73
CA LEU A 98 5.23 -2.41 1.68
C LEU A 98 5.96 -3.63 1.08
N GLU A 99 6.80 -3.41 0.08
CA GLU A 99 7.64 -4.47 -0.52
C GLU A 99 8.64 -5.03 0.49
N GLU A 100 9.29 -4.19 1.29
CA GLU A 100 10.18 -4.63 2.38
C GLU A 100 9.41 -5.46 3.42
N ILE A 101 8.22 -5.00 3.84
CA ILE A 101 7.37 -5.77 4.77
C ILE A 101 7.02 -7.14 4.18
N HIS A 102 6.59 -7.18 2.92
CA HIS A 102 6.26 -8.44 2.26
C HIS A 102 7.48 -9.37 2.15
N GLN A 103 8.65 -8.82 1.80
CA GLN A 103 9.89 -9.60 1.69
C GLN A 103 10.31 -10.19 3.04
N VAL A 104 10.21 -9.40 4.11
CA VAL A 104 10.48 -9.87 5.48
C VAL A 104 9.50 -10.98 5.87
N LEU A 105 8.21 -10.81 5.56
CA LEU A 105 7.20 -11.84 5.84
C LEU A 105 7.46 -13.14 5.06
N GLU A 106 7.73 -13.05 3.76
CA GLU A 106 8.07 -14.20 2.92
C GLU A 106 9.33 -14.91 3.42
N SER A 107 10.36 -14.17 3.83
CA SER A 107 11.60 -14.74 4.37
C SER A 107 11.36 -15.58 5.63
N LYS A 108 10.41 -15.16 6.48
CA LYS A 108 10.02 -15.90 7.70
C LYS A 108 9.19 -17.14 7.37
N LEU A 109 8.40 -17.08 6.30
CA LEU A 109 7.49 -18.16 5.90
C LEU A 109 8.11 -19.20 5.00
N ILE A 110 9.35 -18.98 4.52
CA ILE A 110 10.04 -19.92 3.63
C ILE A 110 10.16 -21.33 4.23
N GLY A 111 10.34 -21.44 5.56
CA GLY A 111 10.44 -22.73 6.26
C GLY A 111 9.13 -23.50 6.18
N VAL A 112 8.02 -22.88 6.61
CA VAL A 112 6.68 -23.48 6.61
C VAL A 112 6.22 -23.78 5.18
N SER A 113 6.44 -22.86 4.24
CA SER A 113 6.13 -23.06 2.82
C SER A 113 6.89 -24.27 2.24
N ARG A 114 8.18 -24.41 2.57
CA ARG A 114 8.98 -25.55 2.14
C ARG A 114 8.47 -26.86 2.73
N GLU A 115 8.14 -26.89 4.02
CA GLU A 115 7.58 -28.08 4.67
C GLU A 115 6.28 -28.54 4.00
N ILE A 116 5.40 -27.61 3.65
CA ILE A 116 4.14 -27.91 2.95
C ILE A 116 4.42 -28.40 1.51
N THR A 117 5.27 -27.70 0.77
CA THR A 117 5.51 -28.01 -0.66
C THR A 117 6.27 -29.31 -0.87
N ASP A 118 7.19 -29.65 0.04
CA ASP A 118 7.99 -30.88 0.00
C ASP A 118 7.27 -32.08 0.68
N SER A 119 6.08 -31.86 1.26
CA SER A 119 5.28 -32.90 1.92
C SER A 119 4.91 -34.04 0.97
N ARG A 120 5.01 -35.27 1.48
CA ARG A 120 4.67 -36.53 0.78
C ARG A 120 3.66 -37.34 1.58
N ALA A 121 2.54 -36.71 1.94
CA ALA A 121 1.46 -37.34 2.69
C ALA A 121 0.90 -38.58 1.96
N ARG A 122 0.71 -39.68 2.70
CA ARG A 122 0.17 -40.95 2.16
C ARG A 122 -0.94 -41.55 3.02
N SER A 123 -0.92 -41.27 4.33
CA SER A 123 -1.94 -41.71 5.28
C SER A 123 -2.95 -40.59 5.56
N ARG A 124 -4.12 -40.94 6.09
CA ARG A 124 -5.16 -39.96 6.47
C ARG A 124 -4.63 -38.99 7.52
N GLU A 125 -3.80 -39.47 8.43
CA GLU A 125 -3.13 -38.71 9.46
C GLU A 125 -2.15 -37.69 8.84
N ASP A 126 -1.39 -38.09 7.81
CA ASP A 126 -0.51 -37.17 7.09
C ASP A 126 -1.30 -36.08 6.36
N PHE A 127 -2.44 -36.43 5.75
CA PHE A 127 -3.33 -35.46 5.10
C PHE A 127 -3.84 -34.43 6.11
N GLN A 128 -4.24 -34.86 7.31
CA GLN A 128 -4.67 -33.96 8.38
C GLN A 128 -3.55 -33.05 8.87
N ALA A 129 -2.34 -33.60 9.06
CA ALA A 129 -1.16 -32.82 9.47
C ALA A 129 -0.79 -31.77 8.42
N LEU A 130 -0.76 -32.13 7.14
CA LEU A 130 -0.50 -31.20 6.04
C LEU A 130 -1.57 -30.11 5.97
N TYR A 131 -2.84 -30.48 6.12
CA TYR A 131 -3.94 -29.53 6.13
C TYR A 131 -3.81 -28.50 7.27
N HIS A 132 -3.38 -28.96 8.45
CA HIS A 132 -3.09 -28.07 9.59
C HIS A 132 -1.88 -27.16 9.34
N GLN A 133 -0.84 -27.64 8.66
CA GLN A 133 0.28 -26.80 8.24
C GLN A 133 -0.17 -25.71 7.26
N ILE A 134 -1.06 -26.03 6.31
CA ILE A 134 -1.64 -25.04 5.38
C ILE A 134 -2.43 -23.98 6.13
N ILE A 135 -3.26 -24.35 7.10
CA ILE A 135 -3.98 -23.40 7.96
C ILE A 135 -3.01 -22.47 8.70
N THR A 136 -1.94 -23.05 9.27
CA THR A 136 -0.89 -22.29 9.96
C THR A 136 -0.21 -21.29 9.01
N TYR A 137 0.13 -21.74 7.80
CA TYR A 137 0.70 -20.87 6.76
C TYR A 137 -0.23 -19.71 6.41
N ILE A 138 -1.53 -19.97 6.18
CA ILE A 138 -2.53 -18.94 5.86
C ILE A 138 -2.66 -17.92 6.99
N LEU A 139 -2.70 -18.36 8.25
CA LEU A 139 -2.77 -17.47 9.41
C LEU A 139 -1.54 -16.56 9.49
N LEU A 140 -0.35 -17.11 9.31
CA LEU A 140 0.89 -16.33 9.37
C LEU A 140 1.03 -15.38 8.17
N GLN A 141 0.69 -15.84 6.96
CA GLN A 141 0.81 -15.05 5.72
C GLN A 141 -0.24 -13.94 5.66
N SER A 142 -1.45 -14.16 6.19
CA SER A 142 -2.50 -13.13 6.24
C SER A 142 -2.23 -12.06 7.29
N GLY A 143 -1.51 -12.39 8.37
CA GLY A 143 -1.34 -11.51 9.53
C GLY A 143 -2.62 -11.28 10.33
N ILE A 144 -3.68 -12.07 10.07
CA ILE A 144 -4.98 -11.93 10.73
C ILE A 144 -5.22 -13.10 11.68
N GLY A 145 -4.94 -12.85 12.97
CA GLY A 145 -5.05 -13.85 14.03
C GLY A 145 -3.75 -14.59 14.30
N SER A 146 -3.79 -15.54 15.24
CA SER A 146 -2.63 -16.35 15.63
C SER A 146 -2.89 -17.83 15.40
N PRO A 147 -1.90 -18.61 14.92
CA PRO A 147 -1.97 -20.08 14.93
C PRO A 147 -2.13 -20.69 16.33
N THR A 148 -1.85 -19.93 17.39
CA THR A 148 -2.05 -20.36 18.78
C THR A 148 -3.47 -20.10 19.29
N ASP A 149 -4.26 -19.29 18.59
CA ASP A 149 -5.65 -19.01 18.97
C ASP A 149 -6.58 -20.03 18.30
N PHE A 150 -7.26 -20.82 19.13
CA PHE A 150 -8.18 -21.85 18.70
C PHE A 150 -9.31 -21.30 17.83
N SER A 151 -9.86 -20.13 18.18
CA SER A 151 -10.96 -19.53 17.39
C SER A 151 -10.50 -19.15 15.99
N CYS A 152 -9.33 -18.50 15.89
CA CYS A 152 -8.73 -18.16 14.60
C CYS A 152 -8.44 -19.40 13.74
N VAL A 153 -7.91 -20.48 14.35
CA VAL A 153 -7.65 -21.74 13.65
C VAL A 153 -8.95 -22.39 13.18
N GLN A 154 -9.99 -22.40 14.00
CA GLN A 154 -11.29 -22.96 13.63
C GLN A 154 -11.95 -22.19 12.49
N ASP A 155 -11.98 -20.87 12.56
CA ASP A 155 -12.54 -20.02 11.50
C ASP A 155 -11.76 -20.16 10.19
N THR A 156 -10.42 -20.24 10.27
CA THR A 156 -9.56 -20.48 9.11
C THR A 156 -9.78 -21.87 8.53
N SER A 157 -9.94 -22.88 9.39
CA SER A 157 -10.23 -24.25 8.97
C SER A 157 -11.56 -24.33 8.22
N ALA A 158 -12.62 -23.70 8.75
CA ALA A 158 -13.93 -23.67 8.10
C ALA A 158 -13.89 -22.95 6.74
N ALA A 159 -13.21 -21.80 6.68
CA ALA A 159 -13.03 -21.05 5.43
C ALA A 159 -12.13 -21.77 4.42
N LEU A 160 -11.12 -22.52 4.86
CA LEU A 160 -10.33 -23.36 3.96
C LEU A 160 -11.14 -24.54 3.45
N GLN A 161 -11.95 -25.19 4.30
CA GLN A 161 -12.78 -26.33 3.91
C GLN A 161 -13.83 -25.98 2.84
N SER A 162 -14.30 -24.74 2.80
CA SER A 162 -15.25 -24.30 1.77
C SER A 162 -14.62 -24.12 0.38
N VAL A 163 -13.29 -23.99 0.31
CA VAL A 163 -12.54 -23.74 -0.94
C VAL A 163 -11.67 -24.93 -1.34
N LEU A 164 -11.11 -25.63 -0.36
CA LEU A 164 -10.28 -26.82 -0.54
C LEU A 164 -10.65 -27.87 0.52
N PRO A 165 -11.64 -28.72 0.24
CA PRO A 165 -11.97 -29.86 1.07
C PRO A 165 -10.77 -30.82 1.28
N LEU A 166 -10.71 -31.50 2.44
CA LEU A 166 -9.59 -32.39 2.79
C LEU A 166 -9.36 -33.52 1.76
N ASN A 167 -10.43 -34.05 1.15
CA ASN A 167 -10.36 -35.09 0.12
C ASN A 167 -9.77 -34.59 -1.21
N GLU A 168 -9.75 -33.28 -1.44
CA GLU A 168 -9.17 -32.66 -2.63
C GLU A 168 -7.69 -32.30 -2.44
N LEU A 169 -7.15 -32.42 -1.21
CA LEU A 169 -5.74 -32.17 -0.91
C LEU A 169 -4.79 -33.10 -1.70
N GLY A 170 -5.29 -34.24 -2.20
CA GLY A 170 -4.53 -35.11 -3.10
C GLY A 170 -4.13 -34.42 -4.40
N ALA A 171 -4.99 -33.55 -4.95
CA ALA A 171 -4.68 -32.78 -6.16
C ALA A 171 -3.56 -31.76 -5.91
N PHE A 172 -3.56 -31.11 -4.75
CA PHE A 172 -2.50 -30.20 -4.31
C PHE A 172 -1.12 -30.90 -4.28
N LEU A 173 -1.05 -32.13 -3.77
CA LEU A 173 0.21 -32.86 -3.62
C LEU A 173 0.92 -33.17 -4.93
N VAL A 174 0.17 -33.34 -6.02
CA VAL A 174 0.70 -33.70 -7.35
C VAL A 174 1.27 -32.50 -8.11
N LEU A 175 0.95 -31.28 -7.68
CA LEU A 175 1.46 -30.06 -8.29
C LEU A 175 2.98 -29.94 -8.19
N LEU A 176 3.56 -29.19 -9.13
CA LEU A 176 4.96 -28.80 -9.04
C LEU A 176 5.14 -27.81 -7.88
N LYS A 177 6.36 -27.74 -7.33
CA LYS A 177 6.66 -26.87 -6.19
C LYS A 177 6.22 -25.42 -6.40
N LYS A 178 6.53 -24.84 -7.57
CA LYS A 178 6.14 -23.47 -7.94
C LYS A 178 4.62 -23.28 -7.92
N ASP A 179 3.88 -24.29 -8.38
CA ASP A 179 2.42 -24.24 -8.45
C ASP A 179 1.81 -24.41 -7.05
N LYS A 180 2.40 -25.25 -6.19
CA LYS A 180 2.03 -25.33 -4.76
C LYS A 180 2.23 -23.99 -4.05
N GLU A 181 3.38 -23.34 -4.25
CA GLU A 181 3.66 -22.01 -3.68
C GLU A 181 2.65 -20.96 -4.16
N GLN A 182 2.30 -20.99 -5.45
CA GLN A 182 1.28 -20.12 -6.01
C GLN A 182 -0.11 -20.40 -5.42
N GLN A 183 -0.51 -21.67 -5.35
CA GLN A 183 -1.79 -22.07 -4.78
C GLN A 183 -1.90 -21.70 -3.29
N LEU A 184 -0.81 -21.78 -2.53
CA LEU A 184 -0.79 -21.33 -1.13
C LEU A 184 -1.06 -19.83 -1.00
N ARG A 185 -0.49 -18.99 -1.88
CA ARG A 185 -0.79 -17.55 -1.91
C ARG A 185 -2.25 -17.28 -2.27
N GLU A 186 -2.78 -17.98 -3.26
CA GLU A 186 -4.18 -17.83 -3.69
C GLU A 186 -5.16 -18.26 -2.60
N LEU A 187 -4.94 -19.43 -1.99
CA LEU A 187 -5.72 -19.90 -0.85
C LEU A 187 -5.66 -18.91 0.30
N THR A 188 -4.49 -18.33 0.59
CA THR A 188 -4.37 -17.28 1.62
C THR A 188 -5.29 -16.10 1.31
N MET A 189 -5.29 -15.58 0.08
CA MET A 189 -6.14 -14.45 -0.30
C MET A 189 -7.63 -14.80 -0.18
N ILE A 190 -8.05 -15.95 -0.69
CA ILE A 190 -9.46 -16.37 -0.68
C ILE A 190 -9.94 -16.62 0.75
N VAL A 191 -9.21 -17.43 1.53
CA VAL A 191 -9.57 -17.79 2.90
C VAL A 191 -9.58 -16.56 3.80
N THR A 192 -8.61 -15.65 3.65
CA THR A 192 -8.58 -14.39 4.38
C THR A 192 -9.81 -13.53 4.03
N GLY A 193 -10.18 -13.45 2.76
CA GLY A 193 -11.39 -12.74 2.32
C GLY A 193 -12.67 -13.31 2.93
N ILE A 194 -12.82 -14.63 2.95
CA ILE A 194 -13.98 -15.31 3.57
C ILE A 194 -14.03 -15.02 5.07
N ARG A 195 -12.89 -15.08 5.78
CA ARG A 195 -12.83 -14.80 7.21
C ARG A 195 -13.21 -13.36 7.52
N LEU A 196 -12.66 -12.40 6.78
CA LEU A 196 -12.99 -10.99 6.93
C LEU A 196 -14.48 -10.72 6.70
N PHE A 197 -15.05 -11.35 5.68
CA PHE A 197 -16.48 -11.23 5.39
C PHE A 197 -17.35 -11.86 6.48
N SER A 198 -16.98 -13.05 6.95
CA SER A 198 -17.67 -13.74 8.05
C SER A 198 -17.65 -12.90 9.32
N GLU A 199 -16.50 -12.31 9.65
CA GLU A 199 -16.36 -11.44 10.82
C GLU A 199 -17.20 -10.17 10.70
N ALA A 200 -17.17 -9.50 9.55
CA ALA A 200 -18.00 -8.33 9.29
C ALA A 200 -19.50 -8.65 9.39
N SER A 201 -19.91 -9.83 8.90
CA SER A 201 -21.30 -10.29 8.97
C SER A 201 -21.75 -10.56 10.42
N LYS A 202 -20.90 -11.21 11.23
CA LYS A 202 -21.19 -11.43 12.66
C LYS A 202 -21.40 -10.11 13.41
N GLN A 203 -20.57 -9.11 13.12
CA GLN A 203 -20.68 -7.78 13.74
C GLN A 203 -21.96 -7.06 13.33
N GLU A 204 -22.39 -7.18 12.07
CA GLU A 204 -23.67 -6.66 11.59
C GLU A 204 -24.86 -7.33 12.30
N ASP A 205 -24.84 -8.66 12.42
CA ASP A 205 -25.88 -9.42 13.14
C ASP A 205 -25.95 -9.05 14.63
N GLU A 206 -24.82 -8.79 15.28
CA GLU A 206 -24.76 -8.36 16.68
C GLU A 206 -25.36 -6.96 16.87
N LEU A 207 -25.05 -6.01 15.98
CA LEU A 207 -25.65 -4.68 15.99
C LEU A 207 -27.17 -4.73 15.76
N LEU A 208 -27.62 -5.56 14.82
CA LEU A 208 -29.04 -5.80 14.57
C LEU A 208 -29.73 -6.44 15.78
N SER A 209 -29.03 -7.31 16.51
CA SER A 209 -29.53 -7.96 17.73
C SER A 209 -29.66 -6.98 18.89
N ILE A 210 -28.67 -6.10 19.10
CA ILE A 210 -28.73 -5.03 20.10
C ILE A 210 -29.87 -4.05 19.78
N HIS A 211 -30.06 -3.70 18.50
CA HIS A 211 -31.17 -2.85 18.09
C HIS A 211 -32.53 -3.52 18.35
N LYS A 212 -32.68 -4.81 18.03
CA LYS A 212 -33.90 -5.59 18.34
C LYS A 212 -34.19 -5.62 19.84
N LEU A 213 -33.17 -5.81 20.67
CA LEU A 213 -33.30 -5.75 22.13
C LEU A 213 -33.71 -4.33 22.57
N SER A 214 -33.05 -3.27 22.10
CA SER A 214 -33.43 -1.89 22.42
C SER A 214 -34.89 -1.57 22.06
N THR A 215 -35.35 -1.99 20.87
CA THR A 215 -36.76 -1.83 20.47
C THR A 215 -37.73 -2.66 21.31
N SER A 216 -37.34 -3.88 21.71
CA SER A 216 -38.14 -4.73 22.57
C SER A 216 -38.27 -4.17 23.99
N TRP A 217 -37.21 -3.55 24.52
CA TRP A 217 -37.23 -2.91 25.83
C TRP A 217 -38.10 -1.64 25.82
N ASN A 218 -38.05 -0.85 24.74
CA ASN A 218 -38.92 0.32 24.54
C ASN A 218 -40.40 -0.06 24.37
N MET A 219 -40.73 -1.22 23.82
CA MET A 219 -42.11 -1.71 23.74
C MET A 219 -42.64 -2.30 25.06
N SER A 220 -41.75 -2.65 26.01
CA SER A 220 -42.12 -3.25 27.30
C SER A 220 -42.24 -2.27 28.47
N TRP A 221 -42.12 -0.96 28.24
CA TRP A 221 -42.32 0.08 29.27
C TRP A 221 -43.73 0.70 29.19
N PRO A 222 -44.72 0.21 29.97
CA PRO A 222 -45.99 0.89 30.13
C PRO A 222 -45.80 2.03 31.13
N GLY A 223 -45.37 3.20 30.66
CA GLY A 223 -45.17 4.33 31.57
C GLY A 223 -44.48 5.53 30.95
N SER A 224 -45.00 6.07 29.86
CA SER A 224 -44.70 7.45 29.45
C SER A 224 -45.84 8.07 28.64
N ASP A 225 -47.07 8.04 29.19
CA ASP A 225 -48.03 9.11 28.91
C ASP A 225 -47.56 10.34 29.72
N SER A 226 -46.65 11.10 29.13
CA SER A 226 -46.40 12.49 29.52
C SER A 226 -46.98 13.36 28.42
N SER A 227 -48.25 13.71 28.56
CA SER A 227 -48.97 14.65 27.71
C SER A 227 -48.18 15.96 27.57
N PRO A 228 -48.04 16.52 26.36
CA PRO A 228 -47.69 17.93 26.21
C PRO A 228 -48.96 18.78 26.27
N VAL A 229 -48.75 20.10 26.30
CA VAL A 229 -49.71 21.20 26.14
C VAL A 229 -50.23 21.84 27.44
N LEU A 230 -49.40 22.75 27.98
CA LEU A 230 -49.91 24.03 28.45
C LEU A 230 -50.28 24.86 27.20
N ASN A 231 -51.56 25.18 27.02
CA ASN A 231 -51.92 26.49 26.51
C ASN A 231 -53.29 26.95 27.07
N VAL A 232 -53.23 28.19 27.52
CA VAL A 232 -54.23 29.06 28.12
C VAL A 232 -55.49 29.22 27.26
N MET A 233 -56.65 29.31 27.91
CA MET A 233 -57.81 30.04 27.40
C MET A 233 -58.45 30.83 28.56
N ASP A 234 -58.86 32.06 28.23
CA ASP A 234 -59.20 33.19 29.10
C ASP A 234 -60.35 32.99 30.10
N GLU A 235 -60.25 33.68 31.25
CA GLU A 235 -61.23 34.66 31.77
C GLU A 235 -60.56 35.62 32.78
#